data_AF-B6A8F8-F1
#
_entry.id   AF-B6A8F8-F1
#
_cell.length_a   1.000
_cell.length_b   1.000
_cell.length_c   1.000
_cell.angle_alpha   90.00
_cell.angle_beta   90.00
_cell.angle_gamma   90.00
#
_symmetry.space_group_name_H-M   'P 1'
#
loop_
_entity.id
_entity.type
_entity.pdbx_description
1 polymer ?
#
loop_
_entity_poly.entity_id
_entity_poly.type
_entity_poly.pdbx_seq_one_letter_code
_entity_poly.pdbx_strand_id
1 'polypeptide(L)' 'MPREIKDIKDFLLKARRKDAKSVKIKKNPENVKFKVRCSRFLYL' A
#
# COMPACT_ATOMS: atom_id res chain seq x y z
N MET A 1 -10.76 -3.13 -6.85
CA MET A 1 -10.63 -4.17 -5.81
C MET A 1 -9.34 -3.94 -5.02
N PRO A 2 -9.38 -3.90 -3.68
CA PRO A 2 -8.19 -3.81 -2.85
C PRO A 2 -7.42 -5.13 -2.86
N ARG A 3 -6.10 -5.07 -2.67
CA ARG A 3 -5.23 -6.24 -2.44
C ARG A 3 -4.43 -6.01 -1.17
N GLU A 4 -4.28 -7.03 -0.35
CA GLU A 4 -3.43 -6.96 0.84
C GLU A 4 -2.01 -7.41 0.51
N ILE A 5 -1.01 -6.76 1.11
CA ILE A 5 0.39 -7.19 1.08
C ILE A 5 0.77 -7.67 2.48
N LYS A 6 1.23 -8.92 2.58
CA LYS A 6 1.66 -9.50 3.87
C LYS A 6 3.13 -9.23 4.18
N ASP A 7 3.98 -9.16 3.17
CA ASP A 7 5.43 -8.99 3.32
C ASP A 7 5.88 -7.56 3.05
N ILE A 8 6.72 -7.03 3.95
CA ILE A 8 7.24 -5.65 3.82
C ILE A 8 8.14 -5.47 2.59
N LYS A 9 8.83 -6.52 2.13
CA LYS A 9 9.66 -6.48 0.92
C LYS A 9 8.82 -6.19 -0.33
N ASP A 10 7.69 -6.87 -0.46
CA ASP A 10 6.76 -6.68 -1.58
C ASP A 10 6.10 -5.29 -1.51
N PHE A 11 5.83 -4.79 -0.29
CA PHE A 11 5.38 -3.41 -0.10
C PHE A 11 6.39 -2.39 -0.65
N LEU A 12 7.67 -2.52 -0.29
CA LEU A 12 8.72 -1.59 -0.75
C LEU A 12 8.90 -1.64 -2.27
N LEU A 13 8.82 -2.83 -2.88
CA LEU A 13 8.87 -2.97 -4.33
C LEU A 13 7.68 -2.27 -5.00
N LYS A 14 6.47 -2.46 -4.48
CA LYS A 14 5.25 -1.83 -5.04
C LYS A 14 5.20 -0.32 -4.84
N ALA A 15 5.67 0.17 -3.69
CA ALA A 15 5.72 1.60 -3.39
C ALA A 15 6.69 2.36 -4.32
N ARG A 16 7.73 1.70 -4.83
CA ARG A 16 8.70 2.29 -5.77
C ARG A 16 8.29 2.20 -7.24
N ARG A 17 7.20 1.51 -7.58
CA ARG A 17 6.78 1.39 -8.98
C ARG A 17 6.35 2.75 -9.55
N LYS A 18 6.62 2.97 -10.83
CA LYS A 18 6.25 4.20 -11.56
C LYS A 18 4.74 4.49 -11.55
N ASP A 19 3.91 3.48 -11.39
CA ASP A 19 2.44 3.62 -11.35
C ASP A 19 1.89 3.90 -9.94
N ALA A 20 2.73 3.90 -8.91
CA ALA A 20 2.34 4.31 -7.56
C ALA A 20 2.14 5.84 -7.53
N LYS A 21 0.92 6.26 -7.19
CA LYS A 21 0.50 7.68 -7.22
C LYS A 21 0.52 8.34 -5.86
N SER A 22 0.16 7.61 -4.81
CA SER A 22 0.11 8.14 -3.45
C SER A 22 0.14 7.03 -2.41
N VAL A 23 0.59 7.37 -1.21
CA VAL A 23 0.52 6.51 -0.03
C VAL A 23 -0.31 7.21 1.03
N LYS A 24 -1.35 6.55 1.55
CA LYS A 24 -2.13 7.03 2.69
C LYS A 24 -1.85 6.17 3.90
N ILE A 25 -1.35 6.78 4.96
CA ILE A 25 -1.10 6.12 6.24
C ILE A 25 -2.38 6.25 7.08
N LYS A 26 -3.06 5.14 7.33
CA LYS A 26 -4.22 5.12 8.23
C LYS A 26 -3.82 4.50 9.55
N LYS A 27 -3.76 5.32 10.59
CA LYS A 27 -3.60 4.87 11.98
C LYS A 27 -4.97 4.43 12.51
N ASN A 28 -5.08 3.20 12.95
CA ASN A 28 -6.16 2.70 13.80
C ASN A 28 -5.61 2.51 15.22
N PRO A 29 -6.46 2.29 16.24
CA PRO A 29 -5.99 2.11 17.62
C PRO A 29 -4.96 0.98 17.79
N GLU A 30 -5.14 -0.15 17.09
CA GLU A 30 -4.30 -1.34 17.24
C GLU A 30 -3.25 -1.53 16.12
N ASN A 31 -3.48 -0.92 14.96
CA ASN A 31 -2.61 -1.11 13.80
C ASN A 31 -2.54 0.12 12.90
N VAL A 32 -1.46 0.20 12.13
CA VAL A 32 -1.27 1.21 11.10
C VAL A 32 -1.30 0.52 9.74
N LYS A 33 -2.18 0.98 8.85
CA LYS A 33 -2.30 0.47 7.47
C LYS A 33 -1.67 1.44 6.49
N PHE A 34 -0.74 0.95 5.67
CA PHE A 34 -0.06 1.73 4.64
C PHE A 34 -0.72 1.48 3.29
N LYS A 35 -1.62 2.38 2.89
CA LYS A 35 -2.43 2.19 1.69
C LYS A 35 -1.73 2.81 0.47
N VAL A 36 -1.14 1.99 -0.39
CA VAL A 36 -0.48 2.44 -1.63
C VAL A 36 -1.48 2.42 -2.78
N ARG A 37 -1.71 3.58 -3.42
CA ARG A 37 -2.57 3.68 -4.60
C ARG A 37 -1.73 3.55 -5.86
N CYS A 38 -1.95 2.48 -6.61
CA CYS A 38 -1.46 2.31 -7.97
C CYS A 38 -2.56 2.62 -9.00
N SER A 39 -2.23 2.57 -10.29
CA SER A 39 -3.19 2.83 -11.37
C SER A 39 -4.43 1.94 -11.33
N ARG A 40 -4.25 0.63 -11.09
CA ARG A 40 -5.33 -0.37 -11.13
C ARG A 40 -5.82 -0.81 -9.76
N PHE A 41 -4.91 -0.94 -8.80
CA PHE A 41 -5.21 -1.52 -7.48
C PHE A 41 -4.84 -0.57 -6.34
N LEU A 42 -5.53 -0.74 -5.22
CA LEU A 42 -5.13 -0.21 -3.93
C LEU A 42 -4.49 -1.35 -3.14
N TYR A 43 -3.23 -1.18 -2.75
CA TYR A 43 -2.52 -2.12 -1.89
C TYR A 43 -2.65 -1.68 -0.43
N LEU A 44 -2.94 -2.61 0.48
CA LEU A 44 -3.17 -2.40 1.91
C LEU A 44 -2.12 -3.10 2.75
#